data_AF-A0A2V7A3M1-F1
#
_entry.id   AF-A0A2V7A3M1-F1
#
_cell.length_a   1.000
_cell.length_b   1.000
_cell.length_c   1.000
_cell.angle_alpha   90.00
_cell.angle_beta   90.00
_cell.angle_gamma   90.00
#
_symmetry.space_group_name_H-M   'P 1'
#
loop_
_entity.id
_entity.type
_entity.pdbx_description
1 polymer ?
#
loop_
_entity_poly.entity_id
_entity_poly.type
_entity_poly.pdbx_seq_one_letter_code
_entity_poly.pdbx_strand_id
1 'polypeptide(L)'
;MPDLTTKTGDVKAIIRRLQDSFNETLEVLYDLPQDYLQQPCGHGCARGGTARDLLIHNIIHEKQHTGQVWSVRDQLQLLPGWGNQDLPALLADYYTSRAQLIAALFGLAGDQLDTKPKDGGWTIRETVEHVLHCDRDSIDALHAEFRQTAGAVASAPRRSC
;
A
#
# COMPACT_ATOMS: atom_id res chain seq x y z
N MET A 1 -20.68 -23.71 2.56
CA MET A 1 -19.37 -23.11 2.88
C MET A 1 -19.18 -21.94 1.93
N PRO A 2 -18.87 -20.72 2.40
CA PRO A 2 -18.65 -19.60 1.49
C PRO A 2 -17.36 -19.83 0.70
N ASP A 3 -17.43 -19.56 -0.61
CA ASP A 3 -16.34 -19.69 -1.56
C ASP A 3 -15.11 -18.84 -1.14
N LEU A 4 -13.91 -19.41 -1.19
CA LEU A 4 -12.67 -18.71 -0.83
C LEU A 4 -12.37 -17.56 -1.79
N THR A 5 -12.88 -17.64 -3.03
CA THR A 5 -12.72 -16.61 -4.04
C THR A 5 -13.57 -15.36 -3.73
N THR A 6 -14.79 -15.53 -3.20
CA THR A 6 -15.61 -14.40 -2.76
C THR A 6 -15.03 -13.72 -1.51
N LYS A 7 -14.47 -14.50 -0.57
CA LYS A 7 -13.83 -13.96 0.66
C LYS A 7 -12.60 -13.08 0.39
N THR A 8 -11.77 -13.44 -0.59
CA THR A 8 -10.61 -12.61 -0.96
C THR A 8 -11.00 -11.40 -1.79
N GLY A 9 -12.13 -11.46 -2.51
CA GLY A 9 -12.74 -10.33 -3.20
C GLY A 9 -13.09 -9.18 -2.23
N ASP A 10 -13.72 -9.50 -1.10
CA ASP A 10 -14.13 -8.49 -0.10
C ASP A 10 -12.93 -7.77 0.53
N VAL A 11 -11.87 -8.50 0.87
CA VAL A 11 -10.64 -7.91 1.43
C VAL A 11 -9.97 -6.98 0.41
N LYS A 12 -9.85 -7.42 -0.85
CA LYS A 12 -9.29 -6.59 -1.93
C LYS A 12 -10.12 -5.32 -2.16
N ALA A 13 -11.45 -5.42 -2.10
CA ALA A 13 -12.34 -4.27 -2.25
C ALA A 13 -12.16 -3.25 -1.11
N ILE A 14 -12.03 -3.70 0.14
CA ILE A 14 -11.77 -2.82 1.28
C ILE A 14 -10.40 -2.14 1.15
N ILE A 15 -9.35 -2.89 0.79
CA ILE A 15 -8.01 -2.33 0.58
C ILE A 15 -8.04 -1.25 -0.51
N ARG A 16 -8.70 -1.52 -1.64
CA ARG A 16 -8.84 -0.55 -2.72
C ARG A 16 -9.58 0.70 -2.27
N ARG A 17 -10.66 0.54 -1.51
CA ARG A 17 -11.41 1.69 -0.96
C ARG A 17 -10.55 2.54 -0.01
N LEU A 18 -9.69 1.91 0.80
CA LEU A 18 -8.73 2.64 1.64
C LEU A 18 -7.73 3.43 0.78
N GLN A 19 -7.19 2.82 -0.28
CA GLN A 19 -6.25 3.47 -1.20
C GLN A 19 -6.89 4.66 -1.92
N ASP A 20 -8.07 4.46 -2.51
CA ASP A 20 -8.77 5.50 -3.27
C ASP A 20 -9.13 6.68 -2.34
N SER A 21 -9.66 6.41 -1.15
CA SER A 21 -9.99 7.45 -0.17
C SER A 21 -8.75 8.19 0.36
N PHE A 22 -7.62 7.49 0.51
CA PHE A 22 -6.38 8.12 0.95
C PHE A 22 -5.76 8.98 -0.15
N ASN A 23 -5.83 8.55 -1.41
CA ASN A 23 -5.42 9.36 -2.55
C ASN A 23 -6.25 10.65 -2.63
N GLU A 24 -7.58 10.57 -2.49
CA GLU A 24 -8.44 11.77 -2.40
C GLU A 24 -8.04 12.70 -1.24
N THR A 25 -7.63 12.13 -0.10
CA THR A 25 -7.12 12.90 1.05
C THR A 25 -5.83 13.61 0.68
N LEU A 26 -4.88 12.93 0.04
CA LEU A 26 -3.59 13.50 -0.35
C LEU A 26 -3.75 14.62 -1.38
N GLU A 27 -4.62 14.48 -2.37
CA GLU A 27 -4.91 15.54 -3.36
C GLU A 27 -5.32 16.86 -2.67
N VAL A 28 -6.17 16.78 -1.64
CA VAL A 28 -6.56 17.97 -0.86
C VAL A 28 -5.41 18.51 -0.02
N LEU A 29 -4.55 17.65 0.52
CA LEU A 29 -3.45 18.05 1.40
C LEU A 29 -2.24 18.62 0.65
N TYR A 30 -2.03 18.26 -0.62
CA TYR A 30 -0.91 18.77 -1.43
C TYR A 30 -0.99 20.27 -1.65
N ASP A 31 -2.20 20.81 -1.81
CA ASP A 31 -2.44 22.23 -2.04
C ASP A 31 -2.53 23.04 -0.74
N LEU A 32 -2.40 22.40 0.43
CA LEU A 32 -2.54 23.07 1.72
C LEU A 32 -1.32 23.94 2.03
N PRO A 33 -1.46 25.27 2.17
CA PRO A 33 -0.33 26.14 2.46
C PRO A 33 0.32 25.82 3.80
N GLN A 34 1.64 25.87 3.86
CA GLN A 34 2.41 25.55 5.06
C GLN A 34 2.04 26.46 6.26
N ASP A 35 1.76 27.73 6.01
CA ASP A 35 1.34 28.71 7.02
C ASP A 35 -0.10 28.47 7.50
N TYR A 36 -0.95 27.89 6.65
CA TYR A 36 -2.31 27.50 7.03
C TYR A 36 -2.34 26.45 8.14
N LEU A 37 -1.27 25.65 8.30
CA LEU A 37 -1.13 24.70 9.40
C LEU A 37 -1.24 25.35 10.78
N GLN A 38 -0.94 26.65 10.90
CA GLN A 38 -1.04 27.40 12.16
C GLN A 38 -2.43 28.03 12.39
N GLN A 39 -3.33 27.96 11.41
CA GLN A 39 -4.65 28.57 11.53
C GLN A 39 -5.56 27.75 12.46
N PRO A 40 -6.42 28.39 13.26
CA PRO A 40 -7.41 27.70 14.08
C PRO A 40 -8.30 26.78 13.24
N CYS A 41 -8.56 25.57 13.74
CA CYS A 41 -9.42 24.61 13.06
C CYS A 41 -10.74 24.43 13.83
N GLY A 42 -11.86 24.65 13.15
CA GLY A 42 -13.20 24.50 13.74
C GLY A 42 -13.65 23.04 13.92
N HIS A 43 -12.90 22.06 13.41
CA HIS A 43 -13.28 20.65 13.51
C HIS A 43 -13.06 20.12 14.93
N GLY A 44 -14.01 19.36 15.47
CA GLY A 44 -13.95 18.85 16.85
C GLY A 44 -12.70 18.01 17.16
N CYS A 45 -12.19 17.26 16.17
CA CYS A 45 -10.96 16.48 16.34
C CYS A 45 -9.70 17.34 16.49
N ALA A 46 -9.72 18.61 16.08
CA ALA A 46 -8.64 19.54 16.35
C ALA A 46 -8.59 19.97 17.84
N ARG A 47 -9.64 19.70 18.62
CA ARG A 47 -9.72 19.95 20.07
C ARG A 47 -9.42 21.41 20.45
N GLY A 48 -9.91 22.35 19.65
CA GLY A 48 -9.66 23.79 19.83
C GLY A 48 -8.27 24.24 19.37
N GLY A 49 -7.49 23.36 18.77
CA GLY A 49 -6.19 23.66 18.19
C GLY A 49 -6.26 24.12 16.73
N THR A 50 -5.17 23.87 16.03
CA THR A 50 -4.89 24.33 14.67
C THR A 50 -5.18 23.25 13.61
N ALA A 51 -5.08 23.61 12.33
CA ALA A 51 -5.12 22.64 11.24
C ALA A 51 -4.02 21.56 11.40
N ARG A 52 -2.83 21.92 11.89
CA ARG A 52 -1.78 20.95 12.24
C ARG A 52 -2.24 19.93 13.28
N ASP A 53 -2.94 20.38 14.32
CA ASP A 53 -3.42 19.50 15.39
C ASP A 53 -4.45 18.48 14.88
N LEU A 54 -5.31 18.89 13.93
CA LEU A 54 -6.21 17.96 13.23
C LEU A 54 -5.42 16.90 12.44
N LEU A 55 -4.39 17.29 11.69
CA LEU A 55 -3.60 16.34 10.90
C LEU A 55 -2.82 15.38 11.80
N ILE A 56 -2.19 15.89 12.87
CA ILE A 56 -1.53 15.06 13.89
C ILE A 56 -2.54 14.08 14.49
N HIS A 57 -3.73 14.55 14.84
CA HIS A 57 -4.79 13.70 15.35
C HIS A 57 -5.11 12.56 14.37
N ASN A 58 -5.35 12.87 13.09
CA ASN A 58 -5.67 11.86 12.08
C ASN A 58 -4.55 10.82 11.91
N ILE A 59 -3.28 11.24 11.88
CA ILE A 59 -2.13 10.33 11.79
C ILE A 59 -2.08 9.37 12.97
N ILE A 60 -2.30 9.88 14.19
CA ILE A 60 -2.31 9.04 15.40
C ILE A 60 -3.53 8.12 15.40
N HIS A 61 -4.68 8.61 14.97
CA HIS A 61 -5.93 7.87 14.89
C HIS A 61 -5.81 6.67 13.93
N GLU A 62 -5.14 6.82 12.80
CA GLU A 62 -4.90 5.75 11.84
C GLU A 62 -3.98 4.64 12.42
N LYS A 63 -2.95 5.03 13.18
CA LYS A 63 -2.10 4.08 13.93
C LYS A 63 -2.89 3.31 14.98
N GLN A 64 -3.81 3.99 15.69
CA GLN A 64 -4.67 3.34 16.68
C GLN A 64 -5.59 2.30 16.05
N HIS A 65 -6.22 2.63 14.92
CA HIS A 65 -7.08 1.69 14.19
C HIS A 65 -6.30 0.53 13.58
N THR A 66 -5.08 0.76 13.11
CA THR A 66 -4.17 -0.33 12.72
C THR A 66 -3.94 -1.29 13.89
N GLY A 67 -3.65 -0.77 15.08
CA GLY A 67 -3.53 -1.57 16.31
C GLY A 67 -4.80 -2.36 16.64
N GLN A 68 -5.97 -1.74 16.52
CA GLN A 68 -7.26 -2.43 16.75
C GLN A 68 -7.49 -3.60 15.78
N VAL A 69 -7.17 -3.43 14.48
CA VAL A 69 -7.26 -4.53 13.50
C VAL A 69 -6.35 -5.68 13.93
N TRP A 70 -5.11 -5.39 14.36
CA TRP A 70 -4.19 -6.41 14.87
C TRP A 70 -4.70 -7.11 16.13
N SER A 71 -5.27 -6.37 17.08
CA SER A 71 -5.88 -6.95 18.28
C SER A 71 -7.04 -7.90 17.94
N VAL A 72 -7.90 -7.53 16.99
CA VAL A 72 -8.99 -8.41 16.53
C VAL A 72 -8.42 -9.65 15.84
N ARG A 73 -7.38 -9.51 15.01
CA ARG A 73 -6.71 -10.67 14.38
C ARG A 73 -6.14 -11.63 15.42
N ASP A 74 -5.52 -11.12 16.47
CA ASP A 74 -4.96 -11.93 17.55
C ASP A 74 -6.04 -12.69 18.33
N GLN A 75 -7.11 -12.00 18.72
CA GLN A 75 -8.27 -12.62 19.40
C GLN A 75 -8.91 -13.75 18.57
N LEU A 76 -8.88 -13.61 17.25
CA LEU A 76 -9.40 -14.62 16.30
C LEU A 76 -8.34 -15.66 15.88
N GLN A 77 -7.12 -15.59 16.42
CA GLN A 77 -5.99 -16.46 16.05
C GLN A 77 -5.66 -16.42 14.54
N LEU A 78 -5.79 -15.23 13.93
CA LEU A 78 -5.52 -14.94 12.52
C LEU A 78 -4.17 -14.22 12.31
N LEU A 79 -3.26 -14.28 13.28
CA LEU A 79 -1.93 -13.72 13.12
C LEU A 79 -1.11 -14.53 12.08
N PRO A 80 -0.34 -13.85 11.22
CA PRO A 80 0.61 -14.53 10.33
C PRO A 80 1.61 -15.39 11.12
N GLY A 81 2.11 -16.47 10.52
CA GLY A 81 3.24 -17.27 11.07
C GLY A 81 2.87 -18.47 11.95
N TRP A 82 1.62 -18.60 12.44
CA TRP A 82 1.16 -19.80 13.17
C TRP A 82 0.70 -20.89 12.20
N GLY A 83 1.62 -21.38 11.36
CA GLY A 83 1.41 -22.53 10.48
C GLY A 83 0.81 -22.27 9.09
N ASN A 84 0.87 -21.04 8.55
CA ASN A 84 0.24 -20.73 7.25
C ASN A 84 1.07 -19.82 6.32
N GLN A 85 1.19 -20.31 5.08
CA GLN A 85 1.50 -19.71 3.77
C GLN A 85 2.27 -18.38 3.73
N ASP A 86 3.44 -18.40 3.09
CA ASP A 86 4.33 -17.24 2.91
C ASP A 86 3.71 -16.08 2.12
N LEU A 87 2.73 -16.36 1.24
CA LEU A 87 2.23 -15.37 0.28
C LEU A 87 1.56 -14.14 0.94
N PRO A 88 0.61 -14.25 1.91
CA PRO A 88 0.07 -13.07 2.59
C PRO A 88 1.12 -12.20 3.29
N ALA A 89 2.17 -12.80 3.87
CA ALA A 89 3.27 -12.05 4.49
C ALA A 89 4.08 -11.31 3.41
N LEU A 90 4.47 -12.01 2.34
CA LEU A 90 5.15 -11.40 1.19
C LEU A 90 4.33 -10.27 0.55
N LEU A 91 3.00 -10.42 0.43
CA LEU A 91 2.13 -9.36 -0.07
C LEU A 91 2.07 -8.14 0.86
N ALA A 92 2.04 -8.36 2.17
CA ALA A 92 2.07 -7.27 3.16
C ALA A 92 3.40 -6.52 3.13
N ASP A 93 4.51 -7.23 3.05
CA ASP A 93 5.85 -6.66 2.94
C ASP A 93 5.99 -5.90 1.62
N TYR A 94 5.57 -6.50 0.50
CA TYR A 94 5.63 -5.86 -0.81
C TYR A 94 4.79 -4.58 -0.87
N TYR A 95 3.60 -4.58 -0.26
CA TYR A 95 2.77 -3.38 -0.14
C TYR A 95 3.42 -2.30 0.72
N THR A 96 4.00 -2.69 1.86
CA THR A 96 4.67 -1.76 2.78
C THR A 96 5.89 -1.12 2.12
N SER A 97 6.70 -1.89 1.40
CA SER A 97 7.83 -1.36 0.63
C SER A 97 7.39 -0.38 -0.45
N ARG A 98 6.29 -0.66 -1.17
CA ARG A 98 5.71 0.28 -2.14
C ARG A 98 5.25 1.59 -1.47
N ALA A 99 4.58 1.50 -0.32
CA ALA A 99 4.15 2.67 0.43
C ALA A 99 5.33 3.50 0.95
N GLN A 100 6.43 2.86 1.37
CA GLN A 100 7.66 3.55 1.78
C GLN A 100 8.34 4.28 0.62
N LEU A 101 8.41 3.67 -0.57
CA LEU A 101 8.94 4.33 -1.77
C LEU A 101 8.12 5.58 -2.12
N ILE A 102 6.78 5.48 -2.10
CA ILE A 102 5.88 6.62 -2.34
C ILE A 102 6.13 7.70 -1.27
N ALA A 103 6.22 7.31 0.00
CA ALA A 103 6.43 8.25 1.09
C ALA A 103 7.75 9.04 0.97
N ALA A 104 8.79 8.43 0.39
CA ALA A 104 10.07 9.10 0.15
C ALA A 104 10.00 10.23 -0.90
N LEU A 105 8.90 10.34 -1.65
CA LEU A 105 8.70 11.40 -2.65
C LEU A 105 8.05 12.67 -2.07
N PHE A 106 7.41 12.59 -0.89
CA PHE A 106 6.77 13.75 -0.30
C PHE A 106 7.77 14.88 0.00
N GLY A 107 7.41 16.10 -0.37
CA GLY A 107 8.22 17.30 -0.15
C GLY A 107 9.24 17.59 -1.26
N LEU A 108 9.33 16.74 -2.29
CA LEU A 108 10.13 17.04 -3.47
C LEU A 108 9.42 18.06 -4.37
N ALA A 109 10.17 19.03 -4.86
CA ALA A 109 9.78 19.88 -5.98
C ALA A 109 9.95 19.13 -7.31
N GLY A 110 9.18 19.51 -8.33
CA GLY A 110 9.17 18.81 -9.61
C GLY A 110 10.52 18.79 -10.34
N ASP A 111 11.31 19.85 -10.21
CA ASP A 111 12.66 19.97 -10.80
C ASP A 111 13.70 19.08 -10.09
N GLN A 112 13.50 18.77 -8.82
CA GLN A 112 14.37 17.86 -8.07
C GLN A 112 14.26 16.42 -8.58
N LEU A 113 13.15 16.05 -9.24
CA LEU A 113 12.96 14.70 -9.80
C LEU A 113 13.98 14.37 -10.89
N ASP A 114 14.43 15.37 -11.62
CA ASP A 114 15.31 15.26 -12.79
C ASP A 114 16.75 15.70 -12.49
N THR A 115 17.04 16.07 -11.23
CA THR A 115 18.37 16.46 -10.81
C THR A 115 19.27 15.23 -10.64
N LYS A 116 20.42 15.22 -11.33
CA LYS A 116 21.41 14.14 -11.22
C LYS A 116 22.22 14.26 -9.92
N PRO A 117 22.47 13.15 -9.22
CA PRO A 117 23.41 13.12 -8.10
C PRO A 117 24.85 13.37 -8.58
N LYS A 118 25.72 13.79 -7.65
CA LYS A 118 27.12 14.18 -7.95
C LYS A 118 27.97 13.05 -8.51
N ASP A 119 27.64 11.82 -8.19
CA ASP A 119 28.32 10.61 -8.66
C ASP A 119 27.84 10.17 -10.07
N GLY A 120 26.91 10.91 -10.69
CA GLY A 120 26.37 10.59 -12.00
C GLY A 120 25.37 9.44 -12.00
N GLY A 121 24.90 9.01 -10.83
CA GLY A 121 23.84 8.00 -10.67
C GLY A 121 22.50 8.41 -11.27
N TRP A 122 21.48 7.58 -11.05
CA TRP A 122 20.13 7.84 -11.53
C TRP A 122 19.49 9.01 -10.78
N THR A 123 18.68 9.78 -11.51
CA THR A 123 17.73 10.73 -10.96
C THR A 123 16.63 9.99 -10.20
N ILE A 124 15.85 10.75 -9.44
CA ILE A 124 14.68 10.19 -8.73
C ILE A 124 13.65 9.68 -9.75
N ARG A 125 13.41 10.42 -10.84
CA ARG A 125 12.49 9.99 -11.90
C ARG A 125 12.94 8.69 -12.56
N GLU A 126 14.20 8.59 -12.96
CA GLU A 126 14.73 7.35 -13.56
C GLU A 126 14.63 6.16 -12.60
N THR A 127 14.87 6.38 -11.31
CA THR A 127 14.73 5.34 -10.28
C THR A 127 13.28 4.87 -10.16
N VAL A 128 12.32 5.79 -10.12
CA VAL A 128 10.89 5.45 -10.03
C VAL A 128 10.40 4.75 -11.30
N GLU A 129 10.76 5.24 -12.49
CA GLU A 129 10.40 4.61 -13.77
C GLU A 129 10.97 3.20 -13.89
N HIS A 130 12.21 2.98 -13.44
CA HIS A 130 12.80 1.65 -13.36
C HIS A 130 11.97 0.71 -12.49
N VAL A 131 11.57 1.14 -11.28
CA VAL A 131 10.72 0.34 -10.39
C VAL A 131 9.36 0.04 -11.03
N LEU A 132 8.71 1.03 -11.68
CA LEU A 132 7.43 0.83 -12.36
C LEU A 132 7.53 -0.21 -13.48
N HIS A 133 8.60 -0.17 -14.26
CA HIS A 133 8.85 -1.13 -15.33
C HIS A 133 9.17 -2.53 -14.77
N CYS A 134 10.18 -2.65 -13.91
CA CYS A 134 10.67 -3.94 -13.43
C CYS A 134 9.66 -4.70 -12.56
N ASP A 135 8.89 -3.99 -11.72
CA ASP A 135 7.83 -4.63 -10.93
C ASP A 135 6.74 -5.21 -11.84
N ARG A 136 6.36 -4.50 -12.91
CA ARG A 136 5.33 -5.01 -13.81
C ARG A 136 5.84 -6.20 -14.64
N ASP A 137 7.03 -6.07 -15.21
CA ASP A 137 7.65 -7.11 -16.04
C ASP A 137 7.81 -8.43 -15.27
N SER A 138 8.38 -8.36 -14.06
CA SER A 138 8.59 -9.55 -13.21
C SER A 138 7.28 -10.24 -12.80
N ILE A 139 6.25 -9.47 -12.47
CA ILE A 139 4.93 -10.02 -12.09
C ILE A 139 4.18 -10.58 -13.32
N ASP A 140 4.33 -9.97 -14.49
CA ASP A 140 3.77 -10.49 -15.74
C ASP A 140 4.40 -11.82 -16.15
N ALA A 141 5.72 -11.94 -16.02
CA ALA A 141 6.44 -13.20 -16.22
C ALA A 141 5.93 -14.29 -15.27
N LEU A 142 5.89 -14.00 -13.95
CA LEU A 142 5.38 -14.94 -12.94
C LEU A 142 3.95 -15.37 -13.24
N HIS A 143 3.07 -14.43 -13.63
CA HIS A 143 1.69 -14.74 -13.97
C HIS A 143 1.60 -15.60 -15.24
N ALA A 144 2.42 -15.34 -16.25
CA ALA A 144 2.47 -16.15 -17.47
C ALA A 144 2.90 -17.59 -17.16
N GLU A 145 3.96 -17.78 -16.37
CA GLU A 145 4.45 -19.09 -15.92
C GLU A 145 3.42 -19.87 -15.12
N PHE A 146 2.73 -19.18 -14.19
CA PHE A 146 1.65 -19.79 -13.41
C PHE A 146 0.53 -20.31 -14.32
N ARG A 147 0.07 -19.52 -15.30
CA ARG A 147 -0.97 -19.96 -16.24
C ARG A 147 -0.53 -21.15 -17.10
N GLN A 148 0.72 -21.16 -17.55
CA GLN A 148 1.28 -22.28 -18.32
C GLN A 148 1.31 -23.56 -17.49
N THR A 149 1.76 -23.46 -16.24
CA THR A 149 1.81 -24.60 -15.30
C THR A 149 0.41 -25.10 -14.97
N ALA A 150 -0.54 -24.22 -14.69
CA ALA A 150 -1.93 -24.59 -14.42
C ALA A 150 -2.61 -25.25 -15.63
N GLY A 151 -2.34 -24.75 -16.85
CA GLY A 151 -2.81 -25.36 -18.09
C GLY A 151 -2.21 -26.74 -18.37
N ALA A 152 -0.91 -26.92 -18.10
CA ALA A 152 -0.22 -28.19 -18.24
C ALA A 152 -0.78 -29.26 -17.27
N VAL A 153 -1.05 -28.89 -16.01
CA VAL A 153 -1.68 -29.78 -15.01
C VAL A 153 -3.10 -30.17 -15.41
N ALA A 154 -3.89 -29.25 -15.98
CA ALA A 154 -5.24 -29.54 -16.45
C ALA A 154 -5.26 -30.49 -17.68
N SER A 155 -4.19 -30.49 -18.48
CA SER A 155 -4.04 -31.34 -19.66
C SER A 155 -3.43 -32.73 -19.38
N ALA A 156 -2.96 -33.00 -18.16
CA ALA A 156 -2.36 -34.28 -17.81
C ALA A 156 -3.44 -35.40 -17.73
N PRO A 157 -3.24 -36.57 -18.38
CA PRO A 157 -4.21 -37.65 -18.34
C PRO A 157 -4.36 -38.17 -16.91
N ARG A 158 -5.60 -38.26 -16.43
CA ARG A 158 -5.90 -38.86 -15.11
C ARG A 158 -5.46 -40.32 -15.15
N ARG A 159 -4.49 -40.68 -14.30
CA ARG A 159 -4.11 -42.09 -14.11
C ARG A 159 -5.31 -42.81 -13.49
N SER A 160 -5.90 -43.74 -14.23
CA SER A 160 -6.85 -44.72 -13.70
C SER A 160 -6.10 -45.69 -12.80
N CYS A 161 -6.57 -45.87 -11.56
CA CYS A 161 -6.25 -47.05 -10.76
C CYS A 161 -6.75 -48.32 -11.45
#